data_AF-A0A169PGA0-F1
#
_entry.id   AF-A0A169PGA0-F1
#
_cell.length_a   1.000
_cell.length_b   1.000
_cell.length_c   1.000
_cell.angle_alpha   90.00
_cell.angle_beta   90.00
_cell.angle_gamma   90.00
#
_symmetry.space_group_name_H-M   'P 1'
#
loop_
_entity.id
_entity.type
_entity.pdbx_description
1 polymer ?
#
loop_
_entity_poly.entity_id
_entity_poly.type
_entity_poly.pdbx_seq_one_letter_code
_entity_poly.pdbx_strand_id
1 'polypeptide(L)'
;MQMRRTAGLMATSATLALFATLGSTTGASAAIYPSADGCVPGDVCLYLNATSSPSFSRSVNWSGTYWSEKIVNNGTAQAGYDHIRFTAEKYSPLAGGVVKYKGCLHYATSDGSGGQYKVDLPSTNSYGFSVKSLTWGPECGSGEKPLQYA
;
A
#
# COMPACT_ATOMS: atom_id res chain seq x y z
N MET A 1 -50.19 -57.56 -30.51
CA MET A 1 -49.66 -58.58 -29.56
C MET A 1 -48.31 -58.07 -29.06
N GLN A 2 -48.11 -57.75 -27.78
CA GLN A 2 -48.12 -58.61 -26.57
C GLN A 2 -46.76 -59.31 -26.40
N MET A 3 -45.77 -58.67 -25.76
CA MET A 3 -45.53 -58.52 -24.30
C MET A 3 -44.81 -59.71 -23.61
N ARG A 4 -43.60 -59.42 -23.10
CA ARG A 4 -42.90 -59.94 -21.90
C ARG A 4 -41.69 -58.97 -21.70
N ARG A 5 -41.40 -58.31 -20.55
CA ARG A 5 -41.25 -58.73 -19.13
C ARG A 5 -40.11 -59.77 -18.98
N THR A 6 -39.10 -59.65 -18.12
CA THR A 6 -38.66 -58.65 -17.07
C THR A 6 -37.17 -58.94 -16.75
N ALA A 7 -36.33 -58.15 -16.08
CA ALA A 7 -36.40 -56.85 -15.34
C ALA A 7 -35.10 -56.03 -15.67
N GLY A 8 -34.52 -55.07 -14.93
CA GLY A 8 -34.79 -54.40 -13.64
C GLY A 8 -33.67 -54.60 -12.58
N LEU A 9 -32.95 -53.53 -12.19
CA LEU A 9 -31.96 -53.50 -11.07
C LEU A 9 -31.86 -52.08 -10.44
N MET A 10 -31.26 -51.95 -9.26
CA MET A 10 -31.08 -50.68 -8.51
C MET A 10 -29.61 -50.22 -8.45
N ALA A 11 -29.38 -48.90 -8.47
CA ALA A 11 -28.24 -48.20 -7.87
C ALA A 11 -28.59 -46.69 -7.79
N THR A 12 -28.95 -46.10 -6.65
CA THR A 12 -28.11 -45.61 -5.52
C THR A 12 -27.13 -44.49 -5.88
N SER A 13 -27.30 -43.37 -5.18
CA SER A 13 -26.62 -42.07 -5.38
C SER A 13 -25.10 -42.11 -5.18
N ALA A 14 -24.39 -41.22 -5.91
CA ALA A 14 -23.02 -40.84 -5.62
C ALA A 14 -22.86 -39.30 -5.74
N THR A 15 -22.99 -38.59 -4.62
CA THR A 15 -22.85 -37.13 -4.57
C THR A 15 -21.36 -36.75 -4.63
N LEU A 16 -20.90 -36.13 -5.72
CA LEU A 16 -19.53 -35.61 -5.81
C LEU A 16 -19.37 -34.33 -4.97
N ALA A 17 -19.13 -34.51 -3.68
CA ALA A 17 -18.62 -33.45 -2.81
C ALA A 17 -17.12 -33.27 -3.08
N LEU A 18 -16.78 -32.38 -4.02
CA LEU A 18 -15.38 -32.05 -4.30
C LEU A 18 -14.82 -31.23 -3.14
N PHE A 19 -13.90 -31.81 -2.37
CA PHE A 19 -13.26 -31.14 -1.23
C PHE A 19 -12.38 -29.99 -1.72
N ALA A 20 -12.87 -28.76 -1.58
CA ALA A 20 -12.05 -27.57 -1.74
C ALA A 20 -11.05 -27.51 -0.57
N THR A 21 -9.82 -27.98 -0.79
CA THR A 21 -8.73 -27.84 0.17
C THR A 21 -8.37 -26.36 0.31
N LEU A 22 -8.95 -25.71 1.33
CA LEU A 22 -8.49 -24.40 1.81
C LEU A 22 -7.06 -24.56 2.33
N GLY A 23 -6.10 -24.38 1.43
CA GLY A 23 -4.69 -24.32 1.78
C GLY A 23 -4.47 -23.08 2.63
N SER A 24 -4.38 -23.27 3.95
CA SER A 24 -4.05 -22.23 4.91
C SER A 24 -2.64 -21.70 4.63
N THR A 25 -2.53 -20.72 3.74
CA THR A 25 -1.32 -19.92 3.59
C THR A 25 -1.08 -19.23 4.93
N THR A 26 -0.15 -19.75 5.71
CA THR A 26 0.37 -19.07 6.89
C THR A 26 1.07 -17.80 6.40
N GLY A 27 0.31 -16.71 6.33
CA GLY A 27 0.86 -15.39 6.05
C GLY A 27 1.98 -15.16 7.05
N ALA A 28 3.21 -15.00 6.54
CA ALA A 28 4.34 -14.72 7.40
C ALA A 28 4.07 -13.38 8.09
N SER A 29 3.90 -13.39 9.41
CA SER A 29 3.75 -12.19 10.21
C SER A 29 5.05 -11.39 10.17
N ALA A 30 5.25 -10.62 9.10
CA ALA A 30 6.42 -9.79 8.93
C ALA A 30 6.51 -8.84 10.13
N ALA A 31 7.67 -8.84 10.78
CA ALA A 31 7.79 -8.23 12.09
C ALA A 31 7.55 -6.72 11.99
N ILE A 32 6.62 -6.24 12.83
CA ILE A 32 6.24 -4.82 12.93
C ILE A 32 7.50 -4.00 13.20
N TYR A 33 7.89 -3.11 12.27
CA TYR A 33 9.04 -2.24 12.49
C TYR A 33 8.68 -1.22 13.59
N PRO A 34 9.33 -1.24 14.76
CA PRO A 34 8.78 -0.61 15.97
C PRO A 34 8.64 0.91 15.88
N SER A 35 9.48 1.59 15.09
CA SER A 35 9.27 2.99 14.68
C SER A 35 10.16 3.42 13.50
N ALA A 36 9.67 3.34 12.26
CA ALA A 36 10.46 3.67 11.07
C ALA A 36 10.68 5.18 10.98
N ASP A 37 11.93 5.65 11.07
CA ASP A 37 12.28 7.08 11.21
C ASP A 37 11.44 7.81 12.30
N GLY A 38 11.03 7.12 13.37
CA GLY A 38 10.15 7.66 14.42
C GLY A 38 8.65 7.69 14.09
N CYS A 39 8.25 7.24 12.90
CA CYS A 39 6.85 7.02 12.54
C CYS A 39 6.28 5.82 13.31
N VAL A 40 5.08 5.92 13.88
CA VAL A 40 4.46 4.83 14.63
C VAL A 40 3.94 3.72 13.71
N PRO A 41 3.89 2.44 14.15
CA PRO A 41 3.36 1.36 13.32
C PRO A 41 1.88 1.54 12.98
N GLY A 42 1.52 1.29 11.73
CA GLY A 42 0.18 1.50 11.16
C GLY A 42 -0.05 2.89 10.56
N ASP A 43 0.91 3.82 10.67
CA ASP A 43 0.79 5.19 10.16
C ASP A 43 1.64 5.46 8.90
N VAL A 44 1.16 6.40 8.09
CA VAL A 44 1.99 7.17 7.16
C VAL A 44 2.30 8.54 7.76
N CYS A 45 3.57 8.93 7.67
CA CYS A 45 4.13 10.10 8.33
C CYS A 45 4.70 11.12 7.34
N LEU A 46 4.47 12.40 7.65
CA LEU A 46 5.04 13.56 6.95
C LEU A 46 5.94 14.34 7.90
N TYR A 47 7.08 14.78 7.39
CA TYR A 47 8.08 15.53 8.14
C TYR A 47 8.30 16.90 7.50
N LEU A 48 8.30 17.96 8.31
CA LEU A 48 8.60 19.33 7.87
C LEU A 48 10.11 19.55 7.63
N ASN A 49 10.95 18.59 7.97
CA ASN A 49 12.40 18.64 7.89
C ASN A 49 13.01 17.23 8.06
N ALA A 50 14.32 17.09 7.90
CA ALA A 50 15.05 15.84 8.10
C ALA A 50 15.19 15.38 9.57
N THR A 51 14.24 15.69 10.46
CA THR A 51 14.28 15.22 11.86
C THR A 51 13.73 13.80 12.04
N SER A 52 13.99 13.23 13.22
CA SER A 52 13.57 11.88 13.63
C SER A 52 12.14 11.79 14.19
N SER A 53 11.34 12.86 14.08
CA SER A 53 9.98 12.91 14.64
C SER A 53 8.98 13.37 13.58
N PRO A 54 7.89 12.62 13.33
CA PRO A 54 6.89 13.00 12.35
C PRO A 54 6.18 14.29 12.78
N SER A 55 6.03 15.22 11.84
CA SER A 55 5.32 16.48 12.05
C SER A 55 3.81 16.34 11.82
N PHE A 56 3.41 15.25 11.15
CA PHE A 56 2.04 14.83 10.89
C PHE A 56 2.05 13.31 10.66
N SER A 57 1.02 12.60 11.16
CA SER A 57 0.94 11.13 11.19
C SER A 57 -0.52 10.69 10.97
N ARG A 58 -0.78 9.68 10.14
CA ARG A 58 -2.15 9.15 9.88
C ARG A 58 -2.17 7.64 9.61
N SER A 59 -3.05 6.92 10.30
CA SER A 59 -3.43 5.52 10.01
C SER A 59 -4.54 5.35 8.97
N VAL A 60 -5.03 6.45 8.38
CA VAL A 60 -6.20 6.46 7.47
C VAL A 60 -5.97 7.36 6.28
N ASN A 61 -6.78 7.17 5.23
CA ASN A 61 -6.77 8.01 4.04
C ASN A 61 -6.97 9.49 4.40
N TRP A 62 -6.20 10.37 3.75
CA TRP A 62 -6.20 11.79 4.02
C TRP A 62 -6.09 12.61 2.73
N SER A 63 -6.69 13.79 2.73
CA SER A 63 -6.57 14.80 1.68
C SER A 63 -6.52 16.21 2.27
N GLY A 64 -5.87 17.13 1.56
CA GLY A 64 -5.74 18.52 1.98
C GLY A 64 -4.54 19.21 1.33
N THR A 65 -3.74 19.91 2.13
CA THR A 65 -2.42 20.42 1.75
C THR A 65 -1.54 20.46 2.99
N TYR A 66 -0.42 19.75 2.95
CA TYR A 66 0.57 19.72 4.02
C TYR A 66 1.97 19.85 3.41
N TRP A 67 2.77 20.80 3.86
CA TRP A 67 4.14 20.98 3.37
C TRP A 67 5.06 19.90 3.96
N SER A 68 5.94 19.30 3.17
CA SER A 68 6.81 18.23 3.65
C SER A 68 8.10 18.08 2.86
N GLU A 69 9.17 17.68 3.56
CA GLU A 69 10.47 17.31 3.00
C GLU A 69 10.72 15.79 2.97
N LYS A 70 9.89 14.98 3.64
CA LYS A 70 9.99 13.51 3.63
C LYS A 70 8.65 12.85 3.94
N ILE A 71 8.33 11.77 3.23
CA ILE A 71 7.23 10.84 3.55
C ILE A 71 7.81 9.50 3.98
N VAL A 72 7.26 8.91 5.04
CA VAL A 72 7.58 7.54 5.50
C VAL A 72 6.29 6.75 5.68
N ASN A 73 6.22 5.56 5.11
CA ASN A 73 5.16 4.59 5.35
C ASN A 73 5.65 3.55 6.38
N ASN A 74 5.09 3.59 7.59
CA ASN A 74 5.28 2.54 8.60
C ASN A 74 3.99 1.73 8.82
N GLY A 75 3.26 1.45 7.73
CA GLY A 75 2.08 0.60 7.70
C GLY A 75 2.35 -0.84 8.14
N THR A 76 1.33 -1.69 8.05
CA THR A 76 1.43 -3.09 8.47
C THR A 76 1.52 -4.02 7.26
N ALA A 77 2.10 -5.21 7.44
CA ALA A 77 2.17 -6.26 6.42
C ALA A 77 0.80 -6.95 6.22
N GLN A 78 -0.20 -6.16 5.85
CA GLN A 78 -1.58 -6.57 5.61
C GLN A 78 -2.07 -5.88 4.34
N ALA A 79 -2.50 -6.67 3.35
CA ALA A 79 -2.95 -6.17 2.05
C ALA A 79 -3.94 -5.00 2.19
N GLY A 80 -3.56 -3.84 1.63
CA GLY A 80 -4.34 -2.61 1.72
C GLY A 80 -3.92 -1.65 2.85
N TYR A 81 -2.98 -2.05 3.71
CA TYR A 81 -2.37 -1.26 4.79
C TYR A 81 -0.82 -1.30 4.73
N ASP A 82 -0.29 -2.00 3.73
CA ASP A 82 1.12 -2.11 3.37
C ASP A 82 1.54 -1.02 2.37
N HIS A 83 0.62 -0.55 1.53
CA HIS A 83 0.92 0.38 0.44
C HIS A 83 0.15 1.69 0.53
N ILE A 84 0.88 2.81 0.52
CA ILE A 84 0.32 4.15 0.44
C ILE A 84 0.64 4.79 -0.92
N ARG A 85 -0.38 5.27 -1.61
CA ARG A 85 -0.24 6.18 -2.76
C ARG A 85 -0.41 7.61 -2.30
N PHE A 86 0.42 8.51 -2.82
CA PHE A 86 0.33 9.93 -2.51
C PHE A 86 0.35 10.79 -3.77
N THR A 87 -0.19 12.01 -3.63
CA THR A 87 -0.02 13.08 -4.60
C THR A 87 0.62 14.28 -3.94
N ALA A 88 1.51 14.97 -4.66
CA ALA A 88 2.21 16.16 -4.19
C ALA A 88 2.35 17.21 -5.30
N GLU A 89 2.50 18.47 -4.91
CA GLU A 89 2.62 19.61 -5.81
C GLU A 89 3.83 20.46 -5.38
N LYS A 90 4.67 20.89 -6.34
CA LYS A 90 5.84 21.73 -6.09
C LYS A 90 5.89 22.88 -7.09
N TYR A 91 6.12 24.10 -6.61
CA TYR A 91 6.32 25.24 -7.50
C TYR A 91 7.72 25.17 -8.14
N SER A 92 7.75 25.26 -9.46
CA SER A 92 8.97 25.28 -10.26
C SER A 92 9.01 26.54 -11.12
N PRO A 93 9.86 27.53 -10.78
CA PRO A 93 10.07 28.71 -11.61
C PRO A 93 10.50 28.35 -13.04
N LEU A 94 11.27 27.27 -13.21
CA LEU A 94 11.74 26.77 -14.50
C LEU A 94 10.62 26.19 -15.38
N ALA A 95 9.51 25.77 -14.78
CA ALA A 95 8.30 25.33 -15.49
C ALA A 95 7.21 26.41 -15.54
N GLY A 96 7.48 27.62 -15.02
CA GLY A 96 6.52 28.73 -14.97
C GLY A 96 5.29 28.48 -14.08
N GLY A 97 5.32 27.49 -13.18
CA GLY A 97 4.10 27.10 -12.46
C GLY A 97 4.25 25.94 -11.46
N VAL A 98 3.10 25.39 -11.06
CA VAL A 98 3.01 24.23 -10.17
C VAL A 98 3.18 22.94 -10.98
N VAL A 99 4.17 22.14 -10.60
CA VAL A 99 4.41 20.81 -11.16
C VAL A 99 3.82 19.76 -10.22
N LYS A 100 3.13 18.78 -10.79
CA LYS A 100 2.43 17.72 -10.06
C LYS A 100 3.25 16.44 -10.01
N TYR A 101 3.16 15.76 -8.88
CA TYR A 101 3.89 14.54 -8.57
C TYR A 101 2.95 13.52 -7.94
N LYS A 102 3.27 12.25 -8.14
CA LYS A 102 2.64 11.10 -7.51
C LYS A 102 3.70 10.09 -7.09
N GLY A 103 3.36 9.25 -6.13
CA GLY A 103 4.22 8.13 -5.75
C GLY A 103 3.45 7.03 -5.04
N CYS A 104 4.08 5.86 -4.97
CA CYS A 104 3.62 4.72 -4.19
C CYS A 104 4.77 4.26 -3.29
N LEU A 105 4.49 4.02 -2.01
CA LEU A 105 5.47 3.58 -1.01
C LEU A 105 5.01 2.27 -0.36
N HIS A 106 5.93 1.33 -0.21
CA HIS A 106 5.73 0.08 0.53
C HIS A 106 5.84 0.32 2.04
N TYR A 107 5.56 -0.66 2.90
CA TYR A 107 5.75 -0.53 4.35
C TYR A 107 7.20 -0.85 4.75
N ALA A 108 7.64 -0.33 5.90
CA ALA A 108 8.94 -0.67 6.46
C ALA A 108 8.96 -2.10 7.01
N THR A 109 9.77 -2.98 6.40
CA THR A 109 10.08 -4.31 6.97
C THR A 109 11.14 -4.21 8.07
N SER A 110 11.16 -5.19 8.98
CA SER A 110 12.05 -5.28 10.15
C SER A 110 13.55 -5.15 9.88
N ASP A 111 14.00 -5.40 8.65
CA ASP A 111 15.40 -5.30 8.21
C ASP A 111 15.70 -4.03 7.39
N GLY A 112 14.69 -3.19 7.14
CA GLY A 112 14.80 -1.98 6.31
C GLY A 112 14.95 -2.24 4.80
N SER A 113 14.88 -3.50 4.34
CA SER A 113 15.02 -3.86 2.92
C SER A 113 13.70 -3.79 2.13
N GLY A 114 12.58 -3.56 2.83
CA GLY A 114 11.18 -3.59 2.38
C GLY A 114 10.82 -2.53 1.35
N GLY A 115 11.42 -2.65 0.17
CA GLY A 115 11.17 -1.77 -0.96
C GLY A 115 11.38 -0.30 -0.61
N GLN A 116 10.55 0.53 -1.22
CA GLN A 116 10.69 1.98 -1.18
C GLN A 116 9.73 2.57 -0.14
N TYR A 117 9.98 2.28 1.14
CA TYR A 117 9.08 2.66 2.23
C TYR A 117 9.11 4.14 2.60
N LYS A 118 10.11 4.89 2.10
CA LYS A 118 10.22 6.33 2.29
C LYS A 118 10.67 7.04 1.03
N VAL A 119 10.38 8.33 0.98
CA VAL A 119 10.78 9.23 -0.10
C VAL A 119 11.13 10.59 0.49
N ASP A 120 12.34 11.04 0.18
CA ASP A 120 12.76 12.43 0.42
C ASP A 120 12.18 13.32 -0.70
N LEU A 121 11.62 14.45 -0.30
CA LEU A 121 10.94 15.43 -1.15
C LEU A 121 11.82 16.70 -1.24
N PRO A 122 12.89 16.71 -2.04
CA PRO A 122 13.98 17.68 -1.92
C PRO A 122 13.51 19.14 -2.04
N SER A 123 13.69 19.88 -0.95
CA SER A 123 13.46 21.33 -0.81
C SER A 123 14.61 22.17 -1.36
N THR A 124 15.15 21.79 -2.53
CA THR A 124 16.22 22.49 -3.27
C THR A 124 15.90 23.93 -3.68
N ASN A 125 14.73 24.43 -3.33
CA ASN A 125 14.25 25.80 -3.47
C ASN A 125 13.16 26.05 -2.41
N SER A 126 12.98 27.32 -2.01
CA SER A 126 12.16 27.79 -0.87
C SER A 126 10.65 27.49 -0.92
N TYR A 127 10.20 26.68 -1.87
CA TYR A 127 8.80 26.28 -2.07
C TYR A 127 8.53 24.83 -1.63
N GLY A 128 9.57 23.98 -1.53
CA GLY A 128 9.48 22.57 -1.13
C GLY A 128 8.40 21.77 -1.87
N PHE A 129 7.76 20.82 -1.19
CA PHE A 129 6.63 20.05 -1.71
C PHE A 129 5.39 20.19 -0.82
N SER A 130 4.22 20.30 -1.45
CA SER A 130 2.91 20.29 -0.82
C SER A 130 2.23 18.95 -1.08
N VAL A 131 2.19 18.06 -0.10
CA VAL A 131 1.46 16.79 -0.16
C VAL A 131 -0.04 17.07 -0.12
N LYS A 132 -0.80 16.47 -1.04
CA LYS A 132 -2.22 16.76 -1.31
C LYS A 132 -3.14 15.62 -0.92
N SER A 133 -2.66 14.38 -1.03
CA SER A 133 -3.38 13.18 -0.58
C SER A 133 -2.44 12.09 -0.11
N LEU A 134 -2.95 11.23 0.78
CA LEU A 134 -2.36 9.97 1.22
C LEU A 134 -3.48 8.92 1.19
N THR A 135 -3.33 7.86 0.40
CA THR A 135 -4.37 6.87 0.14
C THR A 135 -3.80 5.46 0.27
N TRP A 136 -4.24 4.74 1.30
CA TRP A 136 -3.99 3.31 1.45
C TRP A 136 -4.70 2.52 0.37
N GLY A 137 -4.08 1.45 -0.13
CA GLY A 137 -4.61 0.69 -1.25
C GLY A 137 -3.78 -0.55 -1.61
N PRO A 138 -4.04 -1.17 -2.78
CA PRO A 138 -3.34 -2.38 -3.20
C PRO A 138 -1.85 -2.12 -3.52
N GLU A 139 -1.09 -3.20 -3.67
CA GLU A 139 0.28 -3.27 -4.21
C GLU A 139 0.66 -2.13 -5.16
N CYS A 140 1.88 -1.58 -5.01
CA CYS A 140 2.42 -0.66 -6.00
C CYS A 140 2.57 -1.36 -7.37
N GLY A 141 2.10 -0.71 -8.43
CA GLY A 141 2.21 -1.22 -9.79
C GLY A 141 3.68 -1.28 -10.24
N SER A 142 4.01 -2.21 -11.14
CA SER A 142 5.40 -2.46 -11.58
C SER A 142 6.13 -1.29 -12.28
N GLY A 143 5.41 -0.20 -12.59
CA GLY A 143 5.95 1.06 -13.07
C GLY A 143 5.72 2.26 -12.15
N GLU A 144 5.11 2.07 -10.97
CA GLU A 144 5.00 3.12 -9.96
C GLU A 144 6.35 3.31 -9.25
N LYS A 145 6.63 4.55 -8.84
CA LYS A 145 7.89 4.96 -8.20
C LYS A 145 7.59 5.70 -6.90
N PRO A 146 8.59 5.89 -6.02
CA PRO A 146 8.41 6.63 -4.76
C PRO A 146 8.15 8.11 -5.02
N LEU A 147 8.74 8.64 -6.10
CA LEU A 147 8.41 9.95 -6.65
C LEU A 147 8.49 9.88 -8.17
N GLN A 148 7.46 10.40 -8.84
CA GLN A 148 7.44 10.63 -10.27
C GLN A 148 6.49 11.79 -10.60
N TYR A 149 6.63 12.35 -11.80
CA TYR A 149 5.66 13.33 -12.31
C TYR A 149 4.27 12.69 -12.45
N ALA A 150 3.22 13.46 -12.18
CA ALA A 150 1.83 12.99 -12.17
C ALA A 150 1.19 12.97 -13.56
#